data_AF-A0A6J7ACU4-F1
#
_entry.id   AF-A0A6J7ACU4-F1
#
_cell.length_a   1.000
_cell.length_b   1.000
_cell.length_c   1.000
_cell.angle_alpha   90.00
_cell.angle_beta   90.00
_cell.angle_gamma   90.00
#
_symmetry.space_group_name_H-M   'P 1'
#
loop_
_entity.id
_entity.type
_entity.pdbx_description
1 polymer ?
#
loop_
_entity_poly.entity_id
_entity_poly.type
_entity_poly.pdbx_seq_one_letter_code
_entity_poly.pdbx_strand_id
1 'polypeptide(L)'
;MREDVGRHNAVDKVIGTALMDGAIPLHDWTLVVSGRIGYELVQKSICAGISAIVGVSAPTSLAIDLASEFGLTLLAFARNGVAKHYLPSIESAK
;
A
#
# COMPACT_ATOMS: atom_id res chain seq x y z
N MET A 1 -7.80 4.66 -10.96
CA MET A 1 -6.37 4.62 -11.31
C MET A 1 -5.84 6.05 -11.40
N ARG A 2 -4.63 6.31 -10.89
CA ARG A 2 -3.93 7.60 -10.98
C ARG A 2 -2.48 7.34 -11.32
N GLU A 3 -1.92 8.19 -12.15
CA GLU A 3 -0.56 8.04 -12.69
C GLU A 3 0.24 9.30 -12.47
N ASP A 4 1.56 9.13 -12.36
CA ASP A 4 2.54 10.19 -12.30
C ASP A 4 3.93 9.62 -12.65
N VAL A 5 4.87 10.49 -13.01
CA VAL A 5 6.28 10.12 -13.16
C VAL A 5 6.86 9.67 -11.82
N GLY A 6 6.44 10.31 -10.73
CA GLY A 6 6.82 9.96 -9.36
C GLY A 6 5.79 9.05 -8.68
N ARG A 7 6.21 7.86 -8.24
CA ARG A 7 5.34 6.93 -7.48
C ARG A 7 4.71 7.57 -6.24
N HIS A 8 5.42 8.47 -5.58
CA HIS A 8 4.91 9.21 -4.41
C HIS A 8 3.72 10.09 -4.78
N ASN A 9 3.84 10.83 -5.88
CA ASN A 9 2.78 11.70 -6.39
C ASN A 9 1.58 10.91 -6.89
N ALA A 10 1.81 9.75 -7.53
CA ALA A 10 0.71 8.87 -7.95
C ALA A 10 -0.12 8.41 -6.74
N VAL A 11 0.55 8.03 -5.64
CA VAL A 11 -0.12 7.68 -4.38
C VAL A 11 -0.83 8.88 -3.76
N ASP A 12 -0.21 10.06 -3.75
CA ASP A 12 -0.85 11.28 -3.24
C ASP A 12 -2.11 11.65 -4.04
N LYS A 13 -2.10 11.46 -5.36
CA LYS A 13 -3.29 11.67 -6.19
C LYS A 13 -4.41 10.69 -5.85
N VAL A 14 -4.09 9.43 -5.53
CA VAL A 14 -5.09 8.44 -5.10
C VAL A 14 -5.69 8.86 -3.76
N ILE A 15 -4.85 9.10 -2.75
CA ILE A 15 -5.28 9.45 -1.40
C ILE A 15 -6.02 10.80 -1.39
N GLY A 16 -5.49 11.80 -2.11
CA GLY A 16 -6.11 13.11 -2.23
C GLY A 16 -7.49 13.07 -2.92
N THR A 17 -7.66 12.21 -3.94
CA THR A 17 -8.99 11.98 -4.54
C THR A 17 -9.94 11.41 -3.48
N ALA A 18 -9.55 10.35 -2.78
CA ALA A 18 -10.38 9.75 -1.74
C ALA A 18 -10.73 10.73 -0.62
N LEU A 19 -9.79 11.61 -0.23
CA LEU A 19 -10.05 12.65 0.75
C LEU A 19 -11.11 13.65 0.25
N MET A 20 -10.97 14.14 -0.98
CA MET A 20 -11.93 15.07 -1.58
C MET A 20 -13.32 14.45 -1.75
N ASP A 21 -13.39 13.15 -2.01
CA ASP A 21 -14.62 12.38 -2.14
C ASP A 21 -15.24 11.99 -0.78
N GLY A 22 -14.60 12.33 0.35
CA GLY A 22 -15.06 11.96 1.69
C GLY A 22 -14.98 10.46 1.99
N ALA A 23 -14.11 9.73 1.29
CA ALA A 23 -13.99 8.28 1.34
C ALA A 23 -12.95 7.74 2.34
N ILE A 24 -12.24 8.61 3.07
CA ILE A 24 -11.28 8.20 4.11
C ILE A 24 -12.03 7.92 5.42
N PRO A 25 -11.71 6.85 6.17
CA PRO A 25 -10.57 5.93 5.97
C PRO A 25 -10.81 4.83 4.93
N LEU A 26 -9.72 4.40 4.28
CA LEU A 26 -9.73 3.44 3.18
C LEU A 26 -9.57 1.97 3.63
N HIS A 27 -10.23 1.57 4.72
CA HIS A 27 -10.06 0.25 5.34
C HIS A 27 -10.40 -0.92 4.41
N ASP A 28 -11.34 -0.75 3.48
CA ASP A 28 -11.73 -1.81 2.55
C ASP A 28 -10.93 -1.80 1.24
N TRP A 29 -9.84 -1.02 1.18
CA TRP A 29 -9.08 -0.80 -0.04
C TRP A 29 -7.69 -1.41 0.01
N THR A 30 -7.25 -1.84 -1.16
CA THR A 30 -5.88 -2.27 -1.44
C THR A 30 -5.23 -1.28 -2.41
N LEU A 31 -4.07 -0.75 -2.05
CA LEU A 31 -3.27 0.10 -2.92
C LEU A 31 -2.34 -0.76 -3.79
N VAL A 32 -2.43 -0.64 -5.11
CA VAL A 32 -1.53 -1.31 -6.05
C VAL A 32 -0.58 -0.29 -6.67
N VAL A 33 0.73 -0.56 -6.59
CA VAL A 33 1.77 0.32 -7.14
C VAL A 33 2.68 -0.41 -8.11
N SER A 34 3.06 0.26 -9.21
CA SER A 34 3.97 -0.29 -10.23
C SER A 34 5.45 -0.19 -9.84
N GLY A 35 5.79 0.65 -8.85
CA GLY A 35 7.16 0.88 -8.41
C GLY A 35 7.58 0.07 -7.18
N ARG A 36 8.77 0.41 -6.64
CA ARG A 36 9.24 -0.07 -5.33
C ARG A 36 8.37 0.49 -4.21
N ILE A 37 8.12 -0.33 -3.19
CA ILE A 37 7.43 0.09 -1.97
C ILE A 37 8.46 0.67 -1.01
N GLY A 38 8.53 2.00 -0.95
CA GLY A 38 9.36 2.72 0.00
C GLY A 38 8.62 3.03 1.30
N TYR A 39 9.37 3.42 2.33
CA TYR A 39 8.83 3.82 3.62
C TYR A 39 7.72 4.86 3.51
N GLU A 40 7.90 5.90 2.68
CA GLU A 40 6.91 6.97 2.59
C GLU A 40 5.59 6.49 1.96
N LEU A 41 5.63 5.49 1.07
CA LEU A 41 4.41 4.93 0.47
C LEU A 41 3.62 4.12 1.51
N VAL A 42 4.33 3.36 2.35
CA VAL A 42 3.73 2.62 3.47
C VAL A 42 3.13 3.60 4.49
N GLN A 43 3.88 4.62 4.88
CA GLN A 43 3.42 5.65 5.81
C GLN A 43 2.14 6.33 5.31
N LYS A 44 2.11 6.76 4.03
CA LYS A 44 0.92 7.36 3.41
C LYS A 44 -0.26 6.40 3.40
N SER A 45 -0.02 5.13 3.13
CA SER A 45 -1.06 4.09 3.12
C SER A 45 -1.68 3.91 4.50
N ILE A 46 -0.84 3.82 5.55
CA ILE A 46 -1.28 3.73 6.95
C ILE A 46 -2.08 4.98 7.34
N CYS A 47 -1.58 6.17 7.03
CA CYS A 47 -2.26 7.43 7.33
C CYS A 47 -3.63 7.55 6.64
N ALA A 48 -3.78 6.99 5.44
CA ALA A 48 -5.06 6.96 4.72
C ALA A 48 -6.00 5.83 5.17
N GLY A 49 -5.56 4.96 6.08
CA GLY A 49 -6.32 3.81 6.55
C GLY A 49 -6.38 2.64 5.58
N ILE A 50 -5.49 2.57 4.59
CA ILE A 50 -5.43 1.48 3.60
C ILE A 50 -4.97 0.19 4.29
N SER A 51 -5.65 -0.93 4.03
CA SER A 51 -5.38 -2.21 4.72
C SER A 51 -4.29 -3.06 4.07
N ALA A 52 -4.04 -2.87 2.77
CA ALA A 52 -3.02 -3.62 2.04
C ALA A 52 -2.33 -2.79 0.96
N ILE A 53 -1.04 -3.06 0.75
CA ILE A 53 -0.28 -2.53 -0.38
C ILE A 53 0.36 -3.67 -1.19
N VAL A 54 0.23 -3.59 -2.51
CA VAL A 54 0.76 -4.57 -3.47
C VAL A 54 1.69 -3.87 -4.45
N GLY A 55 2.92 -4.36 -4.56
CA GLY A 55 3.95 -3.79 -5.42
C GLY A 55 4.45 -4.75 -6.49
N VAL A 56 4.73 -4.23 -7.68
CA VAL A 56 5.41 -5.01 -8.74
C VAL A 56 6.91 -5.20 -8.44
N SER A 57 7.53 -4.27 -7.70
CA SER A 57 8.95 -4.31 -7.34
C SER A 57 9.18 -4.54 -5.84
N ALA A 58 10.45 -4.72 -5.45
CA ALA A 58 10.85 -4.96 -4.07
C ALA A 58 10.42 -3.84 -3.09
N PRO A 59 10.06 -4.18 -1.84
CA PRO A 59 9.96 -3.22 -0.74
C PRO A 59 11.35 -2.93 -0.14
N THR A 60 11.50 -1.80 0.56
CA THR A 60 12.69 -1.54 1.38
C THR A 60 12.53 -2.19 2.77
N SER A 61 13.64 -2.50 3.45
CA SER A 61 13.57 -3.05 4.82
C SER A 61 12.76 -2.16 5.75
N LEU A 62 13.01 -0.85 5.72
CA LEU A 62 12.26 0.11 6.52
C LEU A 62 10.76 0.16 6.19
N ALA A 63 10.36 -0.14 4.95
CA ALA A 63 8.96 -0.25 4.58
C ALA A 63 8.32 -1.51 5.15
N ILE A 64 9.07 -2.62 5.19
CA ILE A 64 8.64 -3.86 5.84
C ILE A 64 8.49 -3.62 7.35
N ASP A 65 9.49 -3.01 8.00
CA ASP A 65 9.45 -2.77 9.44
C ASP A 65 8.23 -1.91 9.83
N LEU A 66 8.00 -0.81 9.11
CA LEU A 66 6.85 0.07 9.34
C LEU A 66 5.51 -0.64 9.08
N ALA A 67 5.40 -1.37 7.97
CA ALA A 67 4.18 -2.10 7.69
C ALA A 67 3.89 -3.17 8.76
N SER A 68 4.94 -3.78 9.33
CA SER A 68 4.81 -4.76 10.42
C SER A 68 4.31 -4.12 11.70
N GLU A 69 4.85 -2.94 12.04
CA GLU A 69 4.48 -2.18 13.25
C GLU A 69 3.01 -1.79 13.25
N PHE A 70 2.46 -1.44 12.08
CA PHE A 70 1.08 -0.96 11.93
C PHE A 70 0.10 -2.01 11.38
N GLY A 71 0.53 -3.27 11.21
CA GLY A 71 -0.33 -4.33 10.71
C GLY A 71 -0.80 -4.16 9.26
N LEU A 72 -0.06 -3.41 8.43
CA LEU A 72 -0.37 -3.24 7.01
C LEU A 72 0.03 -4.50 6.24
N THR A 73 -0.90 -5.10 5.50
CA THR A 73 -0.57 -6.23 4.62
C THR A 73 0.35 -5.75 3.49
N LEU A 74 1.52 -6.40 3.34
CA LEU A 74 2.53 -6.02 2.36
C LEU A 74 2.83 -7.19 1.40
N LEU A 75 2.48 -6.98 0.13
CA LEU A 75 2.75 -7.91 -0.98
C LEU A 75 3.70 -7.25 -1.98
N ALA A 76 4.67 -8.01 -2.50
CA ALA A 76 5.60 -7.49 -3.50
C ALA A 76 5.94 -8.52 -4.58
N PHE A 77 6.62 -8.08 -5.63
CA PHE A 77 6.89 -8.89 -6.83
C PHE A 77 5.63 -9.46 -7.47
N ALA A 78 4.54 -8.68 -7.45
CA ALA A 78 3.28 -9.08 -8.04
C ALA A 78 3.41 -9.27 -9.56
N ARG A 79 3.13 -10.48 -10.06
CA ARG A 79 3.15 -10.82 -11.48
C ARG A 79 2.26 -12.03 -11.73
N ASN A 80 1.49 -12.03 -12.82
CA ASN A 80 0.68 -13.18 -13.25
C ASN A 80 -0.21 -13.79 -12.15
N GLY A 81 -0.86 -12.95 -11.34
CA GLY A 81 -1.74 -13.40 -10.26
C GLY A 81 -1.03 -13.97 -9.02
N VAL A 82 0.30 -13.93 -8.97
CA VAL A 82 1.09 -14.31 -7.79
C VAL A 82 1.85 -13.11 -7.22
N ALA A 83 2.05 -13.08 -5.91
CA ALA A 83 2.89 -12.09 -5.23
C ALA A 83 3.58 -12.74 -4.02
N LYS A 84 4.76 -12.22 -3.66
CA LYS A 84 5.45 -12.62 -2.44
C LYS A 84 4.86 -11.87 -1.24
N HIS A 85 4.43 -12.62 -0.23
CA HIS A 85 4.00 -12.07 1.05
C HIS A 85 5.20 -11.70 1.90
N TYR A 86 5.20 -10.49 2.45
CA TYR A 86 6.24 -10.02 3.38
C TYR A 86 5.74 -9.93 4.83
N LEU A 87 4.47 -9.59 5.02
CA LEU A 87 3.86 -9.38 6.33
C LEU A 87 2.45 -9.99 6.36
N PRO A 88 1.97 -10.38 7.55
CA PRO A 88 0.85 -11.29 7.63
C PRO A 88 -0.44 -10.64 7.14
N SER A 89 -1.22 -11.47 6.46
CA SER A 89 -2.67 -11.33 6.35
C SER A 89 -3.22 -11.50 7.76
N ILE A 90 -3.88 -10.48 8.31
CA ILE A 90 -4.68 -10.67 9.53
C ILE A 90 -5.65 -11.81 9.19
N GLU A 91 -5.53 -12.96 9.87
CA GLU A 91 -6.53 -14.02 9.79
C GLU A 91 -7.89 -13.35 9.99
N SER A 92 -8.82 -13.56 9.07
CA SER A 92 -10.20 -13.12 9.24
C SER A 92 -10.62 -13.49 10.66
N ALA A 93 -10.87 -12.48 11.49
CA ALA A 93 -11.57 -12.67 12.74
C ALA A 93 -12.85 -13.45 12.36
N LYS A 94 -12.89 -14.72 12.76
CA LYS A 94 -14.12 -15.48 12.80
C LYS A 94 -15.06 -14.84 13.81
#